data_AF-A0A7S8HSS8-F1
#
_entry.id   AF-A0A7S8HSS8-F1
#
_cell.length_a   1.000
_cell.length_b   1.000
_cell.length_c   1.000
_cell.angle_alpha   90.00
_cell.angle_beta   90.00
_cell.angle_gamma   90.00
#
_symmetry.space_group_name_H-M   'P 1'
#
loop_
_entity.id
_entity.type
_entity.pdbx_description
1 polymer ?
#
loop_
_entity_poly.entity_id
_entity_poly.type
_entity_poly.pdbx_seq_one_letter_code
_entity_poly.pdbx_strand_id
1 'polypeptide(L)'
;MANMRVQYRRRNGYNTTSNRTRVIKTPGGDIRLLHIKKRGTVPKCGDCGSKLSGIPALRPREYSQISKPKKTVQRAYGGSRCGNCVRDRIVRAFLIEEQKIVKKVLKEQEQSQKKK
;
A
#
# COMPACT_ATOMS: atom_id res chain seq x y z
N MET A 1 27.20 -0.12 -41.52
CA MET A 1 26.53 -0.53 -40.27
C MET A 1 25.06 -0.14 -40.35
N ALA A 2 24.12 -1.06 -40.07
CA ALA A 2 22.70 -0.74 -40.09
C ALA A 2 22.38 0.37 -39.08
N ASN A 3 21.64 1.39 -39.51
CA ASN A 3 21.32 2.57 -38.71
C ASN A 3 20.48 2.18 -37.47
N MET A 4 21.04 2.33 -36.28
CA MET A 4 20.42 2.01 -34.98
C MET A 4 19.59 3.16 -34.38
N ARG A 5 19.39 4.25 -35.12
CA ARG A 5 18.62 5.41 -34.67
C ARG A 5 17.13 5.08 -34.57
N VAL A 6 16.46 5.70 -33.60
CA VAL A 6 15.04 5.53 -33.34
C VAL A 6 14.36 6.88 -33.19
N GLN A 7 13.07 6.95 -33.54
CA GLN A 7 12.24 8.14 -33.38
C GLN A 7 11.11 7.89 -32.39
N TYR A 8 10.71 8.93 -31.66
CA TYR A 8 9.54 8.85 -30.79
C TYR A 8 8.28 8.59 -31.62
N ARG A 9 7.40 7.70 -31.12
CA ARG A 9 6.16 7.30 -31.81
C ARG A 9 4.95 8.16 -31.43
N ARG A 10 5.07 8.97 -30.38
CA ARG A 10 4.05 9.92 -29.92
C ARG A 10 4.44 11.33 -30.34
N ARG A 11 3.44 12.22 -30.45
CA ARG A 11 3.66 13.65 -30.73
C ARG A 11 4.53 14.36 -29.68
N ASN A 12 4.60 13.85 -28.45
CA ASN A 12 5.48 14.40 -27.42
C ASN A 12 6.96 14.07 -27.75
N GLY A 13 7.72 15.09 -28.12
CA GLY A 13 9.17 14.99 -28.40
C GLY A 13 10.07 15.13 -27.18
N TYR A 14 9.53 15.42 -26.00
CA TYR A 14 10.32 15.70 -24.80
C TYR A 14 10.56 14.45 -23.94
N ASN A 15 11.71 14.42 -23.27
CA ASN A 15 12.07 13.36 -22.33
C ASN A 15 11.43 13.60 -20.95
N THR A 16 10.16 13.24 -20.82
CA THR A 16 9.40 13.37 -19.56
C THR A 16 9.11 12.02 -18.91
N THR A 17 8.68 12.03 -17.64
CA THR A 17 8.29 10.79 -16.93
C THR A 17 7.16 10.01 -17.59
N SER A 18 6.30 10.68 -18.36
CA SER A 18 5.22 10.06 -19.14
C SER A 18 5.66 9.56 -20.52
N ASN A 19 6.85 9.96 -20.99
CA ASN A 19 7.39 9.62 -22.30
C ASN A 19 8.65 8.73 -22.26
N ARG A 20 8.89 8.05 -21.13
CA ARG A 20 9.97 7.06 -21.05
C ARG A 20 9.73 5.92 -22.05
N THR A 21 10.79 5.53 -22.75
CA THR A 21 10.75 4.49 -23.79
C THR A 21 11.76 3.38 -23.54
N ARG A 22 11.51 2.20 -24.13
CA ARG A 22 12.44 1.07 -24.20
C ARG A 22 12.69 0.75 -25.67
N VAL A 23 13.95 0.58 -26.04
CA VAL A 23 14.35 0.09 -27.36
C VAL A 23 14.18 -1.42 -27.40
N ILE A 24 13.52 -1.93 -28.44
CA ILE A 24 13.34 -3.36 -28.68
C ILE A 24 13.69 -3.71 -30.13
N LYS A 25 14.10 -4.96 -30.35
CA LYS A 25 14.14 -5.56 -31.68
C LYS A 25 12.79 -6.22 -31.95
N THR A 26 12.15 -5.87 -33.05
CA THR A 26 10.91 -6.53 -33.48
C THR A 26 11.23 -7.87 -34.15
N PRO A 27 10.26 -8.78 -34.26
CA PRO A 27 10.44 -10.02 -35.01
C PRO A 27 10.91 -9.82 -36.47
N GLY A 28 10.54 -8.69 -37.09
CA GLY A 28 10.99 -8.34 -38.45
C GLY A 28 12.42 -7.78 -38.54
N GLY A 29 13.18 -7.78 -37.44
CA GLY A 29 14.56 -7.29 -37.41
C GLY A 29 14.72 -5.77 -37.22
N ASP A 30 13.62 -5.01 -37.20
CA ASP A 30 13.67 -3.57 -36.97
C ASP A 30 13.91 -3.21 -35.50
N ILE A 31 14.55 -2.08 -35.27
CA ILE A 31 14.69 -1.48 -33.94
C ILE A 31 13.58 -0.45 -33.73
N ARG A 32 12.75 -0.65 -32.72
CA ARG A 32 11.60 0.24 -32.43
C ARG A 32 11.52 0.64 -30.96
N LEU A 33 10.88 1.78 -30.68
CA LEU A 33 10.55 2.22 -29.33
C LEU A 33 9.20 1.69 -28.86
N LEU A 34 9.17 1.20 -27.62
CA LEU A 34 7.95 0.97 -26.84
C LEU A 34 7.85 1.98 -25.70
N HIS A 35 6.68 2.58 -25.51
CA HIS A 35 6.43 3.49 -24.40
C HIS A 35 6.17 2.71 -23.12
N ILE A 36 6.90 3.07 -22.06
CA ILE A 36 6.78 2.45 -20.75
C ILE A 36 5.68 3.16 -19.96
N LYS A 37 4.79 2.41 -19.34
CA LYS A 37 3.78 2.94 -18.41
C LYS A 37 4.47 3.40 -17.11
N LYS A 38 3.96 4.44 -16.45
CA LYS A 38 4.48 4.80 -15.11
C LYS A 38 4.23 3.65 -14.14
N ARG A 39 5.19 3.40 -13.25
CA ARG A 39 5.11 2.34 -12.24
C ARG A 39 4.01 2.67 -11.21
N GLY A 40 3.31 1.66 -10.73
CA GLY A 40 2.39 1.77 -9.60
C GLY A 40 3.15 1.96 -8.28
N THR A 41 2.49 2.55 -7.29
CA THR A 41 3.02 2.67 -5.93
C THR A 41 2.50 1.53 -5.06
N VAL A 42 3.34 1.01 -4.17
CA VAL A 42 2.94 -0.02 -3.19
C VAL A 42 2.04 0.64 -2.13
N PRO A 43 0.94 0.01 -1.71
CA PRO A 43 0.16 0.46 -0.56
C PRO A 43 1.00 0.47 0.72
N LYS A 44 0.87 1.54 1.50
CA LYS A 44 1.60 1.74 2.75
C LYS A 44 0.66 1.59 3.94
N CYS A 45 1.23 1.18 5.07
CA CYS A 45 0.54 1.16 6.35
C CYS A 45 0.19 2.59 6.78
N GLY A 46 -1.06 2.79 7.26
CA GLY A 46 -1.51 4.10 7.73
C GLY A 46 -0.87 4.60 9.04
N ASP A 47 -0.29 3.72 9.87
CA ASP A 47 0.38 4.15 11.12
C ASP A 47 1.89 4.37 10.88
N CYS A 48 2.59 3.33 10.42
CA CYS A 48 4.06 3.34 10.35
C CYS A 48 4.62 3.64 8.95
N GLY A 49 3.77 3.81 7.93
CA GLY A 49 4.22 4.10 6.56
C GLY A 49 4.96 2.96 5.85
N SER A 50 5.13 1.80 6.50
CA SER A 50 5.79 0.63 5.93
C SER A 50 5.00 0.05 4.76
N LYS A 51 5.69 -0.61 3.81
CA LYS A 51 5.05 -1.25 2.67
C LYS A 51 4.21 -2.45 3.14
N LEU A 52 2.98 -2.56 2.65
CA LEU A 52 2.13 -3.70 2.97
C LEU A 52 2.52 -4.92 2.13
N SER A 53 2.97 -5.97 2.80
CA SER A 53 3.28 -7.26 2.18
C SER A 53 2.02 -7.96 1.67
N GLY A 54 2.15 -8.67 0.56
CA GLY A 54 1.07 -9.47 -0.05
C GLY A 54 0.12 -8.68 -0.96
N ILE A 55 0.35 -7.37 -1.15
CA ILE A 55 -0.47 -6.53 -2.03
C ILE A 55 0.38 -5.98 -3.19
N PRO A 56 -0.03 -6.19 -4.45
CA PRO A 56 0.79 -5.84 -5.62
C PRO A 56 0.85 -4.33 -5.87
N ALA A 57 1.98 -3.83 -6.37
CA ALA A 57 2.14 -2.41 -6.72
C ALA A 57 1.55 -2.11 -8.10
N LEU A 58 0.25 -1.81 -8.17
CA LEU A 58 -0.46 -1.56 -9.42
C LEU A 58 -0.95 -0.11 -9.53
N ARG A 59 -1.35 0.31 -10.73
CA ARG A 59 -1.99 1.62 -10.95
C ARG A 59 -3.48 1.54 -10.62
N PRO A 60 -4.17 2.67 -10.33
CA PRO A 60 -5.58 2.65 -9.94
C PRO A 60 -6.51 1.88 -10.90
N ARG A 61 -6.30 2.03 -12.22
CA ARG A 61 -7.07 1.30 -13.26
C ARG A 61 -6.78 -0.21 -13.29
N GLU A 62 -5.56 -0.62 -12.96
CA GLU A 62 -5.21 -2.05 -12.86
C GLU A 62 -5.78 -2.63 -11.55
N TYR A 63 -5.77 -1.84 -10.48
CA TYR A 63 -6.41 -2.17 -9.21
C TYR A 63 -7.91 -2.39 -9.33
N SER A 64 -8.62 -1.67 -10.21
CA SER A 64 -10.06 -1.92 -10.38
C SER A 64 -10.35 -3.28 -11.02
N GLN A 65 -9.41 -3.83 -11.82
CA GLN A 65 -9.58 -5.08 -12.56
C GLN A 65 -9.20 -6.34 -11.77
N ILE A 66 -8.32 -6.25 -10.77
CA ILE A 66 -7.92 -7.44 -10.00
C ILE A 66 -9.02 -7.88 -9.02
N SER A 67 -8.99 -9.15 -8.64
CA SER A 67 -9.92 -9.73 -7.66
C SER A 67 -9.64 -9.21 -6.23
N LYS A 68 -10.66 -9.22 -5.37
CA LYS A 68 -10.58 -8.80 -3.96
C LYS A 68 -9.44 -9.46 -3.16
N PRO A 69 -9.21 -10.79 -3.19
CA PRO A 69 -8.16 -11.42 -2.39
C PRO A 69 -6.75 -10.94 -2.75
N LYS A 70 -6.53 -10.45 -3.97
CA LYS A 70 -5.25 -9.85 -4.38
C LYS A 70 -5.07 -8.41 -3.88
N LYS A 71 -6.15 -7.74 -3.45
CA LYS A 71 -6.14 -6.36 -2.92
C LYS A 71 -5.99 -6.30 -1.40
N THR A 72 -6.30 -7.39 -0.70
CA THR A 72 -6.45 -7.40 0.76
C THR A 72 -5.69 -8.57 1.38
N VAL A 73 -5.41 -8.48 2.68
CA VAL A 73 -4.89 -9.60 3.46
C VAL A 73 -5.96 -10.11 4.41
N GLN A 74 -6.04 -11.42 4.64
CA GLN A 74 -7.04 -12.05 5.51
C GLN A 74 -6.69 -11.86 7.00
N ARG A 75 -6.92 -10.65 7.51
CA ARG A 75 -6.85 -10.30 8.95
C ARG A 75 -7.64 -9.01 9.20
N ALA A 76 -7.86 -8.68 10.47
CA ALA A 76 -8.37 -7.36 10.85
C ALA A 76 -7.47 -6.23 10.31
N TYR A 77 -8.09 -5.19 9.75
CA TYR A 77 -7.41 -4.07 9.07
C TYR A 77 -6.48 -4.49 7.90
N GLY A 78 -6.72 -5.65 7.30
CA GLY A 78 -5.97 -6.13 6.13
C GLY A 78 -6.00 -5.14 4.97
N GLY A 79 -4.82 -4.82 4.41
CA GLY A 79 -4.68 -3.84 3.34
C GLY A 79 -4.68 -2.37 3.76
N SER A 80 -4.90 -2.08 5.03
CA SER A 80 -4.72 -0.73 5.59
C SER A 80 -3.55 -0.67 6.58
N ARG A 81 -3.39 -1.71 7.41
CA ARG A 81 -2.40 -1.76 8.50
C ARG A 81 -1.50 -2.98 8.40
N CYS A 82 -0.24 -2.84 8.80
CA CYS A 82 0.70 -3.96 8.91
C CYS A 82 0.37 -4.81 10.15
N GLY A 83 0.89 -6.05 10.20
CA GLY A 83 0.60 -6.97 11.31
C GLY A 83 1.00 -6.40 12.67
N ASN A 84 2.14 -5.74 12.75
CA ASN A 84 2.65 -5.16 14.00
C ASN A 84 1.71 -4.06 14.54
N CYS A 85 1.30 -3.12 13.68
CA CYS A 85 0.39 -2.05 14.11
C CYS A 85 -0.99 -2.59 14.50
N VAL A 86 -1.45 -3.68 13.89
CA VAL A 86 -2.70 -4.34 14.31
C VAL A 86 -2.55 -4.97 15.69
N ARG A 87 -1.44 -5.68 15.94
CA ARG A 87 -1.13 -6.25 17.26
C ARG A 87 -1.09 -5.15 18.33
N ASP A 88 -0.37 -4.06 18.07
CA ASP A 88 -0.25 -2.98 19.05
C ASP A 88 -1.59 -2.32 19.35
N ARG A 89 -2.47 -2.17 18.34
CA ARG A 89 -3.83 -1.65 18.53
C ARG A 89 -4.66 -2.55 19.43
N ILE A 90 -4.61 -3.87 19.20
CA ILE A 90 -5.35 -4.84 20.01
C ILE A 90 -4.87 -4.80 21.46
N VAL A 91 -3.55 -4.88 21.66
CA VAL A 91 -2.96 -4.88 23.02
C VAL A 91 -3.23 -3.57 23.74
N ARG A 92 -3.06 -2.42 23.07
CA ARG A 92 -3.36 -1.11 23.68
C ARG A 92 -4.82 -0.96 24.02
N ALA A 93 -5.73 -1.36 23.14
CA ALA A 93 -7.17 -1.30 23.41
C ALA A 93 -7.54 -2.15 24.63
N PHE A 94 -7.04 -3.38 24.69
CA PHE A 94 -7.26 -4.27 25.82
C PHE A 94 -6.76 -3.67 27.14
N LEU A 95 -5.48 -3.27 27.22
CA LEU A 95 -4.90 -2.75 28.45
C LEU A 95 -5.59 -1.47 28.94
N ILE A 96 -6.01 -0.59 28.03
CA ILE A 96 -6.73 0.64 28.38
C ILE A 96 -8.12 0.31 28.95
N GLU A 97 -8.83 -0.64 28.37
CA GLU A 97 -10.13 -1.05 28.89
C GLU A 97 -10.02 -1.72 30.27
N GLU A 98 -9.03 -2.60 30.46
CA GLU A 98 -8.75 -3.21 31.77
C GLU A 98 -8.44 -2.14 32.84
N GLN A 99 -7.58 -1.18 32.51
CA GLN A 99 -7.26 -0.06 33.41
C GLN A 99 -8.50 0.78 33.76
N LYS A 100 -9.40 1.02 32.79
CA LYS A 100 -10.66 1.74 33.03
C LYS A 100 -11.56 0.98 34.00
N ILE A 101 -11.69 -0.33 33.85
CA ILE A 101 -12.50 -1.18 34.73
C ILE A 101 -11.93 -1.16 36.14
N VAL A 102 -10.62 -1.39 36.30
CA VAL A 102 -9.94 -1.35 37.61
C VAL A 102 -10.15 0.01 38.29
N LYS A 103 -9.98 1.11 37.55
CA LYS A 103 -10.19 2.45 38.08
C LYS A 103 -11.64 2.70 38.52
N LYS A 104 -12.61 2.12 37.81
CA LYS A 104 -14.04 2.23 38.17
C LYS A 104 -14.34 1.46 39.46
N VAL A 105 -13.87 0.21 39.58
CA VAL A 105 -14.07 -0.64 40.76
C VAL A 105 -13.43 -0.02 42.00
N LEU A 106 -12.19 0.47 41.91
CA LEU A 106 -11.51 1.14 43.03
C LEU A 106 -12.30 2.36 43.52
N LYS A 107 -12.82 3.17 42.59
CA LYS A 107 -13.64 4.35 42.91
C LYS A 107 -14.95 3.97 43.61
N GLU A 108 -15.62 2.89 43.17
CA GLU A 108 -16.85 2.38 43.80
C GLU A 108 -16.56 1.84 45.21
N GLN A 109 -15.44 1.15 45.41
CA GLN A 109 -15.01 0.66 46.72
C GLN A 109 -14.72 1.81 47.70
N GLU A 110 -13.96 2.82 47.28
CA GLU A 110 -13.68 4.03 48.10
C GLU A 110 -14.97 4.76 48.49
N GLN A 111 -15.94 4.86 47.57
CA GLN A 111 -17.25 5.47 47.85
C GLN A 111 -18.07 4.64 48.83
N SER A 112 -18.02 3.32 48.75
CA SER A 112 -18.71 2.42 49.69
C SER A 112 -18.11 2.50 51.10
N GLN A 113 -16.79 2.65 51.23
CA GLN A 113 -16.10 2.78 52.50
C GLN A 113 -16.41 4.11 53.19
N LYS A 114 -16.48 5.22 52.44
CA LYS A 114 -16.85 6.55 52.98
C LYS A 114 -18.31 6.66 53.43
N LYS A 115 -19.18 5.78 52.96
CA LYS A 115 -20.61 5.74 53.34
C LYS A 115 -20.88 4.90 54.58
N LYS A 116 -19.95 4.03 54.98
CA LYS A 116 -19.95 3.38 56.30
C LYS A 116 -19.36 4.32 57.33
#